data_AF-A0A6M1SIL6-F1
#
_entry.id   AF-A0A6M1SIL6-F1
#
_cell.length_a   1.000
_cell.length_b   1.000
_cell.length_c   1.000
_cell.angle_alpha   90.00
_cell.angle_beta   90.00
_cell.angle_gamma   90.00
#
_symmetry.space_group_name_H-M   'P 1'
#
loop_
_entity.id
_entity.type
_entity.pdbx_description
1 polymer ?
#
loop_
_entity_poly.entity_id
_entity_poly.type
_entity_poly.pdbx_seq_one_letter_code
_entity_poly.pdbx_strand_id
1 'polypeptide(L)'
;MLDELESVTSHLGEFEELICNEEGDPRRRQALLRAISLAERASTLKNLATAMKTLNEAAAPPGGKKDELQRRAEEVASRFGRRPQIAVDNTK
;
A
#
# COMPACT_ATOMS: atom_id res chain seq x y z
N MET A 1 -17.00 6.70 -15.99
CA MET A 1 -15.76 6.03 -15.55
C MET A 1 -14.89 5.54 -16.70
N LEU A 2 -15.37 4.71 -17.65
CA LEU A 2 -14.55 4.37 -18.84
C LEU A 2 -14.35 5.58 -19.78
N ASP A 3 -15.40 6.38 -20.00
CA ASP A 3 -15.31 7.61 -20.81
C ASP A 3 -14.33 8.66 -20.24
N GLU A 4 -14.23 8.74 -18.91
CA GLU A 4 -13.25 9.61 -18.24
C GLU A 4 -11.82 9.09 -18.41
N LEU A 5 -11.63 7.76 -18.35
CA LEU A 5 -10.35 7.13 -18.64
C LEU A 5 -9.96 7.30 -20.11
N GLU A 6 -10.91 7.19 -21.03
CA GLU A 6 -10.72 7.38 -22.46
C GLU A 6 -10.32 8.82 -22.79
N SER A 7 -11.01 9.82 -22.21
CA SER A 7 -10.66 11.24 -22.31
C SER A 7 -9.28 11.57 -21.73
N VAL A 8 -8.85 10.91 -20.65
CA VAL A 8 -7.50 11.11 -20.10
C VAL A 8 -6.41 10.48 -20.99
N THR A 9 -6.77 9.48 -21.80
CA THR A 9 -5.84 8.86 -22.77
C THR A 9 -5.85 9.49 -24.15
N SER A 10 -6.93 10.20 -24.55
CA SER A 10 -7.10 10.72 -25.91
C SER A 10 -6.03 11.75 -26.30
N HIS A 11 -5.55 12.54 -25.33
CA HIS A 11 -4.55 13.58 -25.57
C HIS A 11 -3.10 13.11 -25.30
N LEU A 12 -2.89 11.82 -25.03
CA LEU A 12 -1.57 11.32 -24.66
C LEU A 12 -0.53 11.57 -25.76
N GLY A 13 -0.89 11.34 -27.03
CA GLY A 13 0.00 11.60 -28.17
C GLY A 13 0.34 13.09 -28.33
N GLU A 14 -0.63 13.97 -28.15
CA GLU A 14 -0.43 15.43 -28.18
C GLU A 14 0.55 15.88 -27.08
N PHE A 15 0.43 15.32 -25.88
CA PHE A 15 1.36 15.60 -24.79
C PHE A 15 2.77 15.05 -25.06
N GLU A 16 2.89 13.85 -25.62
CA GLU A 16 4.19 13.29 -26.00
C GLU A 16 4.91 14.16 -27.03
N GLU A 17 4.18 14.62 -28.06
CA GLU A 17 4.70 15.54 -29.08
C GLU A 17 5.10 16.89 -28.47
N LEU A 18 4.24 17.49 -27.64
CA LEU A 18 4.54 18.75 -26.95
C LEU A 18 5.81 18.65 -26.10
N ILE A 19 5.93 17.58 -25.30
CA ILE A 19 7.10 17.32 -24.44
C ILE A 19 8.36 17.15 -25.30
N CYS A 20 8.27 16.46 -26.44
CA CYS A 20 9.43 16.26 -27.32
C CYS A 20 9.86 17.55 -28.04
N ASN A 21 8.90 18.41 -28.39
CA ASN A 21 9.15 19.64 -29.12
C ASN A 21 9.63 20.79 -28.22
N GLU A 22 9.10 20.90 -27.00
CA GLU A 22 9.38 22.03 -26.12
C GLU A 22 10.48 21.75 -25.09
N GLU A 23 10.69 20.50 -24.67
CA GLU A 23 11.66 20.21 -23.62
C GLU A 23 13.04 19.83 -24.18
N GLY A 24 13.94 20.82 -24.16
CA GLY A 24 15.31 20.69 -24.63
C GLY A 24 16.22 19.85 -23.73
N ASP A 25 15.98 19.81 -22.42
CA ASP A 25 16.78 19.00 -21.49
C ASP A 25 16.36 17.52 -21.57
N PRO A 26 17.25 16.60 -22.01
CA PRO A 26 16.91 15.19 -22.17
C PRO A 26 16.47 14.52 -20.86
N ARG A 27 16.99 14.96 -19.71
CA ARG A 27 16.60 14.39 -18.40
C ARG A 27 15.18 14.81 -18.02
N ARG A 28 14.86 16.10 -18.18
CA ARG A 28 13.51 16.61 -17.91
C ARG A 28 12.49 16.04 -18.87
N ARG A 29 12.82 15.96 -20.16
CA ARG A 29 11.98 15.32 -21.17
C ARG A 29 11.63 13.88 -20.79
N GLN A 30 12.62 13.09 -20.39
CA GLN A 30 12.40 11.70 -20.00
C GLN A 30 11.57 11.58 -18.72
N ALA A 31 11.75 12.49 -17.76
CA ALA A 31 10.91 12.54 -16.56
C ALA A 31 9.45 12.88 -16.88
N LEU A 32 9.21 13.82 -17.80
CA LEU A 32 7.87 14.22 -18.24
C LEU A 32 7.16 13.08 -18.99
N LEU A 33 7.84 12.43 -19.93
CA LEU A 33 7.31 11.25 -20.64
C LEU A 33 6.95 10.12 -19.66
N ARG A 34 7.76 9.92 -18.62
CA ARG A 34 7.46 8.94 -17.59
C ARG A 34 6.23 9.31 -16.77
N ALA A 35 6.07 10.58 -16.41
CA ALA A 35 4.94 11.06 -15.62
C ALA A 35 3.60 10.86 -16.33
N ILE A 36 3.56 10.99 -17.66
CA ILE A 36 2.35 10.73 -18.45
C ILE A 36 2.18 9.26 -18.85
N SER A 37 3.07 8.37 -18.43
CA SER A 37 2.94 6.94 -18.76
C SER A 37 1.80 6.29 -17.97
N LEU A 38 1.16 5.28 -18.58
CA LEU A 38 0.10 4.50 -17.93
C LEU A 38 0.62 3.79 -16.67
N ALA A 39 1.85 3.27 -16.71
CA ALA A 39 2.46 2.55 -15.60
C ALA A 39 2.64 3.45 -14.36
N GLU A 40 3.10 4.70 -14.56
CA GLU A 40 3.28 5.65 -13.46
C GLU A 40 1.92 6.06 -12.88
N ARG A 41 0.91 6.37 -13.73
CA ARG A 41 -0.46 6.66 -13.27
C ARG A 41 -1.08 5.52 -12.47
N ALA A 42 -0.95 4.29 -12.95
CA ALA A 42 -1.47 3.11 -12.26
C ALA A 42 -0.79 2.90 -10.90
N SER A 43 0.52 3.15 -10.82
CA SER A 43 1.28 3.12 -9.57
C SER A 43 0.78 4.19 -8.60
N THR A 44 0.56 5.43 -9.06
CA THR A 44 0.00 6.51 -8.23
C THR A 44 -1.38 6.14 -7.68
N LEU A 45 -2.27 5.62 -8.53
CA LEU A 45 -3.61 5.17 -8.12
C LEU A 45 -3.55 4.05 -7.07
N LYS A 46 -2.65 3.09 -7.25
CA LYS A 46 -2.43 2.01 -6.27
C LYS A 46 -1.95 2.55 -4.93
N ASN A 47 -1.02 3.51 -4.95
CA ASN A 47 -0.49 4.13 -3.74
C ASN A 47 -1.58 4.93 -3.01
N LEU A 48 -2.39 5.69 -3.74
CA LEU A 48 -3.54 6.40 -3.18
C LEU A 48 -4.56 5.42 -2.57
N ALA A 49 -4.93 4.36 -3.28
CA ALA A 49 -5.83 3.34 -2.75
C ALA A 49 -5.27 2.69 -1.46
N THR A 50 -3.95 2.44 -1.43
CA THR A 50 -3.27 1.90 -0.25
C THR A 50 -3.31 2.90 0.91
N ALA A 51 -3.01 4.18 0.65
CA ALA A 51 -3.06 5.23 1.65
C ALA A 51 -4.49 5.42 2.21
N MET A 52 -5.51 5.37 1.35
CA MET A 52 -6.91 5.41 1.78
C MET A 52 -7.26 4.22 2.67
N LYS A 53 -6.79 3.01 2.31
CA LYS A 53 -6.97 1.82 3.13
C LYS A 53 -6.31 1.99 4.51
N THR A 54 -5.07 2.48 4.56
CA THR A 54 -4.36 2.68 5.83
C THR A 54 -5.03 3.74 6.69
N LEU A 55 -5.52 4.83 6.08
CA LEU A 55 -6.28 5.86 6.79
C LEU A 55 -7.59 5.30 7.36
N ASN A 56 -8.30 4.47 6.60
CA ASN A 56 -9.53 3.83 7.07
C ASN A 56 -9.28 2.82 8.19
N GLU A 57 -8.17 2.06 8.12
CA GLU A 57 -7.76 1.17 9.21
C GLU A 57 -7.33 1.94 10.46
N ALA A 58 -6.66 3.10 10.31
CA ALA A 58 -6.24 3.94 11.42
C ALA A 58 -7.40 4.72 12.07
N ALA A 59 -8.44 5.04 11.29
CA ALA A 59 -9.67 5.67 11.77
C ALA A 59 -10.67 4.67 12.38
N ALA A 60 -10.38 3.36 12.30
CA ALA A 60 -11.22 2.35 12.94
C ALA A 60 -11.17 2.54 14.48
N PRO A 61 -12.33 2.46 15.17
CA PRO A 61 -12.37 2.61 16.61
C PRO A 61 -11.49 1.55 17.30
N PRO A 62 -10.88 1.87 18.46
CA PRO A 62 -10.13 0.90 19.25
C PRO A 62 -11.06 -0.26 19.62
N GLY A 63 -10.64 -1.49 19.34
CA GLY A 63 -11.45 -2.71 19.45
C GLY A 63 -11.93 -3.30 18.12
N GLY A 64 -11.41 -2.84 16.98
CA GLY A 64 -11.74 -3.39 15.66
C GLY A 64 -11.27 -4.84 15.46
N LYS A 65 -11.61 -5.45 14.31
CA LYS A 65 -11.28 -6.86 13.99
C LYS A 65 -9.80 -7.23 14.21
N LYS A 66 -8.86 -6.29 14.01
CA LYS A 66 -7.43 -6.51 14.29
C LYS A 66 -7.15 -6.69 15.78
N ASP A 67 -7.71 -5.84 16.63
CA ASP A 67 -7.58 -5.96 18.09
C ASP A 67 -8.27 -7.22 18.60
N GLU A 68 -9.40 -7.60 18.00
CA GLU A 68 -10.09 -8.85 18.35
C GLU A 68 -9.30 -10.10 17.93
N LEU A 69 -8.68 -10.08 16.75
CA LEU A 69 -7.78 -11.14 16.29
C LEU A 69 -6.53 -11.22 17.16
N GLN A 70 -5.96 -10.07 17.55
CA GLN A 70 -4.81 -10.02 18.43
C GLN A 70 -5.15 -10.51 19.83
N ARG A 71 -6.28 -10.10 20.41
CA ARG A 71 -6.76 -10.59 21.70
C ARG A 71 -7.03 -12.10 21.68
N ARG A 72 -7.62 -12.63 20.60
CA ARG A 72 -7.81 -14.09 20.43
C ARG A 72 -6.49 -14.83 20.29
N ALA A 73 -5.53 -14.27 19.57
CA ALA A 73 -4.19 -14.85 19.45
C ALA A 73 -3.46 -14.87 20.80
N GLU A 74 -3.56 -13.79 21.58
CA GLU A 74 -3.03 -13.68 22.95
C GLU A 74 -3.73 -14.64 23.92
N GLU A 75 -5.05 -14.79 23.81
CA GLU A 75 -5.84 -15.74 24.62
C GLU A 75 -5.43 -17.19 24.33
N VAL A 76 -5.29 -17.55 23.06
CA VAL A 76 -4.80 -18.88 22.65
C VAL A 76 -3.36 -19.09 23.13
N ALA A 77 -2.47 -18.12 22.96
CA ALA A 77 -1.08 -18.20 23.43
C ALA A 77 -1.00 -18.38 24.96
N SER A 78 -1.85 -17.68 25.72
CA SER A 78 -1.92 -17.80 27.19
C SER A 78 -2.33 -19.19 27.65
N ARG A 79 -3.21 -19.87 26.90
CA ARG A 79 -3.70 -21.23 27.19
C ARG A 79 -2.63 -22.30 27.01
N PHE A 80 -1.63 -22.05 26.18
CA PHE A 80 -0.48 -22.94 25.97
C PHE A 80 0.79 -22.51 26.75
N GLY A 81 0.73 -21.40 27.49
CA GLY A 81 1.87 -20.74 28.12
C GLY A 81 2.30 -21.24 29.51
N ARG A 82 1.67 -22.25 30.10
CA ARG A 82 2.17 -22.88 31.34
C ARG A 82 2.52 -24.35 31.11
N ARG A 83 3.80 -24.62 30.82
CA ARG A 83 4.38 -25.94 31.08
C ARG A 83 4.74 -25.99 32.58
N PRO A 84 4.25 -26.96 33.36
CA PRO A 84 4.73 -27.13 34.73
C PRO A 84 6.23 -27.47 34.65
N GLN A 85 7.07 -26.66 35.30
CA GLN A 85 8.46 -27.02 35.52
C GLN A 85 8.45 -28.18 36.51
N ILE A 86 8.91 -29.35 36.06
CA ILE A 86 9.15 -30.48 36.95
C ILE A 86 10.36 -30.06 37.81
N ALA A 87 10.11 -29.76 39.09
CA ALA A 87 11.18 -29.58 40.05
C ALA A 87 11.91 -30.93 40.20
N VAL A 88 13.14 -31.00 39.71
CA VAL A 88 14.00 -32.17 39.89
C VAL A 88 14.74 -31.98 41.20
N ASP A 89 14.25 -32.59 42.28
CA ASP A 89 14.95 -32.67 43.55
C ASP A 89 16.12 -33.66 43.43
N ASN A 90 17.33 -33.12 43.22
CA ASN A 90 18.58 -33.89 43.22
C ASN A 90 19.17 -33.96 44.64
N THR A 91 18.51 -34.70 45.53
CA THR A 91 19.14 -35.16 46.78
C THR A 91 18.95 -36.66 46.95
N LYS A 92 19.95 -37.42 46.48
CA LYS A 92 20.43 -38.68 47.08
C LYS A 92 21.72 -39.12 46.41
#